data_AF-A0A952RLA7-F1
#
_entry.id   AF-A0A952RLA7-F1
#
_cell.length_a   1.000
_cell.length_b   1.000
_cell.length_c   1.000
_cell.angle_alpha   90.00
_cell.angle_beta   90.00
_cell.angle_gamma   90.00
#
_symmetry.space_group_name_H-M   'P 1'
#
loop_
_entity.id
_entity.type
_entity.pdbx_description
1 polymer ?
#
loop_
_entity_poly.entity_id
_entity_poly.type
_entity_poly.pdbx_seq_one_letter_code
_entity_poly.pdbx_strand_id
1 'polypeptide(L)'
;MRWESAGWLLCAVPLVGLLELALHVKQTGPDVVPESDWSRARDVVKADLRPDDLVLFEPYWTDPLGRRSFGDAIATMKREGYSDLRRFARVYEVSIRGFHDGELSGWKKVKEEQAGAVTVSLFENPSHTPVIDDVVDLVTPERMSVARVDGANETPCTFTRGNTSGGSTVVPQGLLVPADKFVCSGGHVGVAVLHALDHHPHLCLYATPMKDAVLRLRFKDVTFGPSLHGHSGIQWVVERTPAAEKLMIAFSAFNRPIATVFHKVGAGWTGFELPTPDIDGKKGDLVAEIQPSAQRQFCFEATTRRAAK
;
A
#
# COMPACT_ATOMS: atom_id res chain seq x y z
N MET A 1 -26.12 0.32 55.48
CA MET A 1 -25.19 0.71 54.39
C MET A 1 -25.30 2.22 54.25
N ARG A 2 -24.28 2.99 54.65
CA ARG A 2 -24.39 4.44 54.95
C ARG A 2 -24.34 5.28 53.66
N TRP A 3 -25.44 5.99 53.36
CA TRP A 3 -25.56 6.96 52.25
C TRP A 3 -24.65 8.20 52.37
N GLU A 4 -24.04 8.44 53.54
CA GLU A 4 -23.18 9.61 53.80
C GLU A 4 -21.86 9.60 52.98
N SER A 5 -21.47 8.46 52.42
CA SER A 5 -20.28 8.36 51.56
C SER A 5 -20.56 8.64 50.06
N ALA A 6 -21.82 8.86 49.68
CA ALA A 6 -22.21 9.13 48.28
C ALA A 6 -22.15 10.62 47.88
N GLY A 7 -22.11 11.55 48.85
CA GLY A 7 -22.09 13.00 48.56
C GLY A 7 -20.83 13.47 47.83
N TRP A 8 -19.67 12.87 48.14
CA TRP A 8 -18.40 13.18 47.47
C TRP A 8 -18.37 12.71 46.01
N LEU A 9 -19.07 11.63 45.68
CA LEU A 9 -19.20 11.14 44.31
C LEU A 9 -20.01 12.13 43.44
N LEU A 10 -21.00 12.82 44.01
CA LEU A 10 -21.76 13.84 43.30
C LEU A 10 -20.94 15.11 43.01
N CYS A 11 -19.97 15.45 43.88
CA CYS A 11 -19.01 16.55 43.62
C CYS A 11 -17.88 16.16 42.65
N ALA A 12 -17.54 14.88 42.55
CA ALA A 12 -16.51 14.40 41.63
C ALA A 12 -16.95 14.51 40.16
N VAL A 13 -18.24 14.32 39.86
CA VAL A 13 -18.75 14.34 38.47
C VAL A 13 -18.55 15.70 37.78
N PRO A 14 -18.90 16.87 38.38
CA PRO A 14 -18.59 18.18 37.79
C PRO A 14 -17.09 18.43 37.61
N LEU A 15 -16.25 17.95 38.52
CA LEU A 15 -14.79 18.12 38.42
C LEU A 15 -14.21 17.31 37.26
N VAL A 16 -14.68 16.08 37.05
CA VAL A 16 -14.35 15.28 35.86
C VAL A 16 -14.82 16.00 34.60
N GLY A 17 -16.03 16.58 34.61
CA GLY A 17 -16.53 17.36 33.48
C GLY A 17 -15.66 18.58 33.12
N LEU A 18 -15.16 19.31 34.12
CA LEU A 18 -14.23 20.43 33.90
C LEU A 18 -12.87 19.96 33.40
N LEU A 19 -12.37 18.83 33.88
CA LEU A 19 -11.14 18.22 33.40
C LEU A 19 -11.27 17.78 31.93
N GLU A 20 -12.36 17.08 31.58
CA GLU A 20 -12.68 16.68 30.21
C GLU A 20 -12.80 17.91 29.29
N LEU A 21 -13.47 18.99 29.75
CA LEU A 21 -13.56 20.22 28.96
C LEU A 21 -12.18 20.86 28.74
N ALA A 22 -11.34 20.94 29.77
CA ALA A 22 -10.00 21.48 29.64
C ALA A 22 -9.13 20.65 28.68
N LEU A 23 -9.22 19.32 28.77
CA LEU A 23 -8.55 18.40 27.86
C LEU A 23 -9.08 18.54 26.43
N HIS A 24 -10.40 18.68 26.26
CA HIS A 24 -11.02 18.88 24.95
C HIS A 24 -10.59 20.20 24.31
N VAL A 25 -10.60 21.31 25.06
CA VAL A 25 -10.11 22.61 24.59
C VAL A 25 -8.63 22.53 24.19
N LYS A 26 -7.82 21.82 24.97
CA LYS A 26 -6.41 21.59 24.62
C LYS A 26 -6.27 20.78 23.32
N GLN A 27 -7.01 19.67 23.19
CA GLN A 27 -6.99 18.79 22.02
C GLN A 27 -7.52 19.45 20.74
N THR A 28 -8.46 20.38 20.85
CA THR A 28 -9.12 21.04 19.71
C THR A 28 -8.60 22.45 19.42
N GLY A 29 -7.81 23.03 20.32
CA GLY A 29 -7.22 24.35 20.16
C GLY A 29 -5.71 24.29 19.90
N PRO A 30 -4.87 24.55 20.92
CA PRO A 30 -3.43 24.77 20.73
C PRO A 30 -2.66 23.55 20.20
N ASP A 31 -3.15 22.33 20.42
CA ASP A 31 -2.46 21.12 19.95
C ASP A 31 -2.77 20.80 18.48
N VAL A 32 -3.68 21.54 17.84
CA VAL A 32 -4.02 21.38 16.42
C VAL A 32 -2.99 22.11 15.56
N VAL A 33 -2.38 21.38 14.64
CA VAL A 33 -1.43 21.94 13.68
C VAL A 33 -2.19 22.81 12.65
N PRO A 34 -1.88 24.11 12.53
CA PRO A 34 -2.54 24.98 11.57
C PRO A 34 -2.35 24.54 10.12
N GLU A 35 -3.35 24.76 9.26
CA GLU A 35 -3.26 24.46 7.82
C GLU A 35 -2.11 25.22 7.12
N SER A 36 -1.75 26.39 7.63
CA SER A 36 -0.58 27.16 7.17
C SER A 36 0.74 26.41 7.36
N ASP A 37 0.84 25.55 8.36
CA ASP A 37 2.06 24.83 8.71
C ASP A 37 2.24 23.64 7.76
N TRP A 38 1.13 22.92 7.47
CA TRP A 38 1.08 21.92 6.41
C TRP A 38 1.42 22.50 5.03
N SER A 39 0.89 23.69 4.71
CA SER A 39 1.20 24.38 3.46
C SER A 39 2.68 24.75 3.35
N ARG A 40 3.29 25.26 4.44
CA ARG A 40 4.72 25.54 4.49
C ARG A 40 5.57 24.27 4.36
N ALA A 41 5.20 23.19 5.07
CA ALA A 41 5.89 21.91 4.98
C ALA A 41 5.85 21.34 3.55
N ARG A 42 4.70 21.45 2.86
CA ARG A 42 4.58 21.11 1.44
C ARG A 42 5.57 21.88 0.59
N ASP A 43 5.66 23.19 0.78
CA ASP A 43 6.54 24.04 -0.03
C ASP A 43 8.02 23.71 0.22
N VAL A 44 8.40 23.33 1.46
CA VAL A 44 9.73 22.79 1.79
C VAL A 44 10.02 21.51 1.02
N VAL A 45 9.11 20.53 1.05
CA VAL A 45 9.29 19.26 0.33
C VAL A 45 9.36 19.52 -1.18
N LYS A 46 8.44 20.31 -1.72
CA LYS A 46 8.34 20.61 -3.16
C LYS A 46 9.61 21.24 -3.73
N ALA A 47 10.37 21.98 -2.93
CA ALA A 47 11.57 22.68 -3.39
C ALA A 47 12.72 21.74 -3.83
N ASP A 48 12.81 20.52 -3.29
CA ASP A 48 13.85 19.52 -3.64
C ASP A 48 13.27 18.11 -3.87
N LEU A 49 11.97 18.01 -4.15
CA LEU A 49 11.32 16.72 -4.40
C LEU A 49 11.74 16.16 -5.77
N ARG A 50 12.21 14.91 -5.79
CA ARG A 50 12.49 14.14 -7.01
C ARG A 50 11.39 13.12 -7.28
N PRO A 51 11.23 12.66 -8.53
CA PRO A 51 10.20 11.68 -8.90
C PRO A 51 10.17 10.43 -8.00
N ASP A 52 11.34 9.88 -7.69
CA ASP A 52 11.49 8.62 -6.93
C ASP A 52 11.74 8.82 -5.42
N ASP A 53 11.53 10.02 -4.89
CA ASP A 53 11.53 10.22 -3.44
C ASP A 53 10.18 9.80 -2.86
N LEU A 54 10.20 9.27 -1.65
CA LEU A 54 9.00 9.01 -0.84
C LEU A 54 8.69 10.24 0.04
N VAL A 55 7.40 10.45 0.32
CA VAL A 55 6.93 11.39 1.34
C VAL A 55 6.09 10.59 2.32
N LEU A 56 6.45 10.64 3.60
CA LEU A 56 5.76 9.99 4.71
C LEU A 56 5.20 11.03 5.66
N PHE A 57 4.08 10.73 6.31
CA PHE A 57 3.42 11.60 7.25
C PHE A 57 3.39 10.97 8.64
N GLU A 58 4.07 11.59 9.62
CA GLU A 58 4.22 11.04 10.96
C GLU A 58 3.57 11.92 12.04
N PRO A 59 2.81 11.35 12.99
CA PRO A 59 2.40 9.95 13.06
C PRO A 59 1.49 9.56 11.88
N TYR A 60 1.53 8.30 11.46
CA TYR A 60 0.79 7.77 10.30
C TYR A 60 -0.69 8.21 10.20
N TRP A 61 -1.41 8.38 11.32
CA TRP A 61 -2.80 8.85 11.30
C TRP A 61 -2.97 10.26 10.69
N THR A 62 -1.89 11.01 10.49
CA THR A 62 -1.87 12.30 9.80
C THR A 62 -1.87 12.18 8.27
N ASP A 63 -1.65 11.00 7.69
CA ASP A 63 -1.65 10.76 6.24
C ASP A 63 -2.81 11.46 5.52
N PRO A 64 -4.09 11.33 5.93
CA PRO A 64 -5.19 11.99 5.22
C PRO A 64 -5.10 13.52 5.20
N LEU A 65 -4.52 14.13 6.25
CA LEU A 65 -4.27 15.57 6.32
C LEU A 65 -3.09 15.95 5.42
N GLY A 66 -2.04 15.13 5.44
CA GLY A 66 -0.88 15.22 4.56
C GLY A 66 -1.27 15.22 3.09
N ARG A 67 -1.96 14.16 2.63
CA ARG A 67 -2.44 14.01 1.25
C ARG A 67 -3.33 15.17 0.80
N ARG A 68 -4.27 15.60 1.65
CA ARG A 68 -5.11 16.77 1.37
C ARG A 68 -4.29 18.04 1.17
N SER A 69 -3.27 18.27 1.99
CA SER A 69 -2.48 19.50 1.98
C SER A 69 -1.41 19.51 0.89
N PHE A 70 -0.78 18.36 0.64
CA PHE A 70 0.32 18.17 -0.30
C PHE A 70 -0.17 17.95 -1.73
N GLY A 71 -1.39 17.42 -1.89
CA GLY A 71 -2.07 17.20 -3.17
C GLY A 71 -1.45 16.08 -4.01
N ASP A 72 -2.19 15.64 -5.03
CA ASP A 72 -1.90 14.42 -5.79
C ASP A 72 -0.57 14.43 -6.56
N ALA A 73 0.01 15.60 -6.79
CA ALA A 73 1.32 15.74 -7.45
C ALA A 73 2.49 15.36 -6.52
N ILE A 74 2.33 15.53 -5.21
CA ILE A 74 3.33 15.17 -4.21
C ILE A 74 2.92 13.87 -3.53
N ALA A 75 1.69 13.80 -3.03
CA ALA A 75 1.11 12.62 -2.41
C ALA A 75 0.49 11.66 -3.44
N THR A 76 1.29 11.19 -4.39
CA THR A 76 0.83 10.30 -5.46
C THR A 76 0.43 8.93 -4.90
N MET A 77 -0.47 8.21 -5.57
CA MET A 77 -0.86 6.85 -5.16
C MET A 77 0.34 5.89 -4.97
N LYS A 78 1.42 6.05 -5.74
CA LYS A 78 2.63 5.22 -5.62
C LYS A 78 3.45 5.53 -4.37
N ARG A 79 3.48 6.79 -3.96
CA ARG A 79 4.17 7.22 -2.74
C ARG A 79 3.37 6.82 -1.52
N GLU A 80 2.07 7.07 -1.53
CA GLU A 80 1.23 6.80 -0.37
C GLU A 80 0.92 5.30 -0.23
N GLY A 81 0.80 4.58 -1.35
CA GLY A 81 0.52 3.14 -1.37
C GLY A 81 1.77 2.26 -1.48
N TYR A 82 2.92 2.71 -0.98
CA TYR A 82 4.15 1.92 -1.04
C TYR A 82 4.08 0.65 -0.18
N SER A 83 4.84 -0.38 -0.56
CA SER A 83 4.89 -1.64 0.19
C SER A 83 6.20 -1.85 0.95
N ASP A 84 7.29 -1.20 0.52
CA ASP A 84 8.57 -1.23 1.23
C ASP A 84 9.42 0.01 0.91
N LEU A 85 10.28 0.40 1.86
CA LEU A 85 11.13 1.57 1.74
C LEU A 85 12.37 1.35 0.84
N ARG A 86 12.77 0.11 0.59
CA ARG A 86 14.03 -0.21 -0.14
C ARG A 86 14.02 0.29 -1.58
N ARG A 87 12.84 0.52 -2.18
CA ARG A 87 12.71 1.06 -3.54
C ARG A 87 13.00 2.56 -3.67
N PHE A 88 13.04 3.29 -2.57
CA PHE A 88 13.22 4.76 -2.59
C PHE A 88 14.63 5.13 -2.16
N ALA A 89 15.30 5.98 -2.94
CA ALA A 89 16.64 6.46 -2.62
C ALA A 89 16.64 7.42 -1.42
N ARG A 90 15.58 8.23 -1.30
CA ARG A 90 15.39 9.21 -0.24
C ARG A 90 13.94 9.21 0.24
N VAL A 91 13.76 9.56 1.51
CA VAL A 91 12.45 9.68 2.15
C VAL A 91 12.35 11.03 2.83
N TYR A 92 11.31 11.79 2.52
CA TYR A 92 10.87 12.93 3.32
C TYR A 92 9.92 12.44 4.41
N GLU A 93 10.29 12.61 5.67
CA GLU A 93 9.41 12.44 6.81
C GLU A 93 8.83 13.80 7.20
N VAL A 94 7.52 13.95 7.08
CA VAL A 94 6.77 15.13 7.47
C VAL A 94 6.08 14.82 8.80
N SER A 95 6.72 15.21 9.90
CA SER A 95 6.29 14.82 11.24
C SER A 95 5.73 15.97 12.06
N ILE A 96 4.84 15.64 12.99
CA ILE A 96 4.33 16.56 14.01
C ILE A 96 4.59 15.99 15.40
N ARG A 97 4.67 16.85 16.41
CA ARG A 97 4.79 16.44 17.83
C ARG A 97 5.99 15.51 18.10
N GLY A 98 7.04 15.57 17.29
CA GLY A 98 8.26 14.79 17.44
C GLY A 98 8.11 13.29 17.13
N PHE A 99 7.03 12.89 16.45
CA PHE A 99 6.91 11.51 15.95
C PHE A 99 7.98 11.20 14.90
N HIS A 100 8.32 9.92 14.82
CA HIS A 100 9.33 9.38 13.91
C HIS A 100 8.92 7.98 13.50
N ASP A 101 9.06 7.67 12.21
CA ASP A 101 8.86 6.33 11.68
C ASP A 101 10.01 5.41 12.12
N GLY A 102 9.66 4.31 12.78
CA GLY A 102 10.63 3.34 13.27
C GLY A 102 11.43 2.64 12.17
N GLU A 103 10.91 2.50 10.95
CA GLU A 103 11.60 1.89 9.81
C GLU A 103 12.74 2.76 9.26
N LEU A 104 12.70 4.07 9.54
CA LEU A 104 13.79 5.00 9.22
C LEU A 104 14.91 4.97 10.28
N SER A 105 14.78 4.15 11.32
CA SER A 105 15.83 3.98 12.33
C SER A 105 17.14 3.52 11.68
N GLY A 106 18.20 4.30 11.85
CA GLY A 106 19.51 4.03 11.27
C GLY A 106 19.71 4.58 9.84
N TRP A 107 18.67 5.14 9.22
CA TRP A 107 18.84 5.94 8.02
C TRP A 107 19.55 7.25 8.34
N LYS A 108 20.35 7.74 7.41
CA LYS A 108 21.08 8.98 7.60
C LYS A 108 20.15 10.17 7.34
N LYS A 109 19.83 10.92 8.39
CA LYS A 109 19.16 12.22 8.27
C LYS A 109 20.13 13.21 7.62
N VAL A 110 19.78 13.72 6.44
CA VAL A 110 20.62 14.65 5.66
C VAL A 110 20.18 16.10 5.76
N LYS A 111 18.89 16.32 6.00
CA LYS A 111 18.32 17.66 6.18
C LYS A 111 17.17 17.58 7.17
N GLU A 112 17.00 18.65 7.95
CA GLU A 112 15.82 18.87 8.79
C GLU A 112 15.43 20.35 8.68
N GLU A 113 14.14 20.62 8.55
CA GLU A 113 13.60 21.98 8.47
C GLU A 113 12.29 22.07 9.24
N GLN A 114 12.11 23.15 10.00
CA GLN A 114 10.91 23.39 10.78
C GLN A 114 9.94 24.31 10.02
N ALA A 115 8.71 23.84 9.83
CA ALA A 115 7.61 24.53 9.19
C ALA A 115 6.47 24.77 10.20
N GLY A 116 6.73 25.65 11.19
CA GLY A 116 5.80 25.86 12.30
C GLY A 116 5.79 24.66 13.25
N ALA A 117 4.63 24.03 13.44
CA ALA A 117 4.50 22.82 14.25
C ALA A 117 4.83 21.51 13.50
N VAL A 118 5.15 21.60 12.20
CA VAL A 118 5.56 20.47 11.35
C VAL A 118 7.07 20.46 11.17
N THR A 119 7.71 19.32 11.34
CA THR A 119 9.12 19.07 11.03
C THR A 119 9.23 18.30 9.73
N VAL A 120 10.07 18.75 8.80
CA VAL A 120 10.38 18.03 7.56
C VAL A 120 11.80 17.53 7.63
N SER A 121 11.98 16.22 7.73
CA SER A 121 13.28 15.55 7.71
C SER A 121 13.49 14.83 6.39
N LEU A 122 14.68 14.90 5.81
CA LEU A 122 15.08 14.12 4.64
C LEU A 122 16.09 13.05 5.08
N PHE A 123 15.83 11.81 4.69
CA PHE A 123 16.66 10.66 4.98
C PHE A 123 17.21 10.02 3.69
N GLU A 124 18.45 9.51 3.75
CA GLU A 124 19.07 8.71 2.70
C GLU A 124 18.96 7.21 3.02
N ASN A 125 18.52 6.42 2.03
CA ASN A 125 18.37 4.98 2.17
C ASN A 125 19.74 4.26 2.08
N PRO A 126 20.18 3.55 3.12
CA PRO A 126 21.46 2.85 3.13
C PRO A 126 21.46 1.55 2.31
N SER A 127 20.30 1.11 1.81
CA SER A 127 20.09 -0.19 1.17
C SER A 127 19.19 -0.09 -0.06
N HIS A 128 19.33 1.01 -0.81
CA HIS A 128 18.47 1.31 -1.95
C HIS A 128 18.60 0.26 -3.07
N THR A 129 17.48 -0.36 -3.42
CA THR A 129 17.33 -1.29 -4.54
C THR A 129 16.46 -0.65 -5.63
N PRO A 130 17.04 0.00 -6.66
CA PRO A 130 16.28 0.70 -7.68
C PRO A 130 15.33 -0.23 -8.45
N VAL A 131 14.10 0.23 -8.65
CA VAL A 131 13.10 -0.46 -9.48
C VAL A 131 13.48 -0.31 -10.96
N ILE A 132 13.38 -1.42 -11.70
CA ILE A 132 13.58 -1.47 -13.16
C ILE A 132 12.22 -1.40 -13.86
N ASP A 133 11.34 -2.35 -13.56
CA ASP A 133 9.94 -2.35 -13.98
C ASP A 133 9.06 -2.65 -12.76
N ASP A 134 7.91 -1.97 -12.67
CA ASP A 134 6.87 -2.18 -11.66
C ASP A 134 5.62 -2.74 -12.35
N VAL A 135 5.14 -3.92 -11.94
CA VAL A 135 4.01 -4.55 -12.64
C VAL A 135 2.72 -3.74 -12.55
N VAL A 136 2.59 -2.85 -11.55
CA VAL A 136 1.45 -1.93 -11.43
C VAL A 136 1.42 -0.95 -12.61
N ASP A 137 2.59 -0.52 -13.10
CA ASP A 137 2.70 0.38 -14.26
C ASP A 137 2.40 -0.30 -15.59
N LEU A 138 2.39 -1.63 -15.60
CA LEU A 138 2.18 -2.43 -16.80
C LEU A 138 0.71 -2.77 -17.05
N VAL A 139 -0.20 -2.34 -16.17
CA VAL A 139 -1.65 -2.61 -16.25
C VAL A 139 -2.30 -1.76 -17.35
N THR A 140 -2.05 -2.15 -18.61
CA THR A 140 -2.62 -1.57 -19.83
C THR A 140 -2.86 -2.69 -20.85
N PRO A 141 -3.79 -2.56 -21.80
CA PRO A 141 -4.02 -3.60 -22.81
C PRO A 141 -2.81 -3.82 -23.74
N GLU A 142 -1.91 -2.85 -23.84
CA GLU A 142 -0.68 -2.94 -24.61
C GLU A 142 0.40 -3.75 -23.89
N ARG A 143 0.55 -3.56 -22.57
CA ARG A 143 1.62 -4.16 -21.75
C ARG A 143 1.18 -5.35 -20.88
N MET A 144 -0.11 -5.60 -20.74
CA MET A 144 -0.62 -6.75 -20.00
C MET A 144 -1.78 -7.42 -20.74
N SER A 145 -1.86 -8.75 -20.63
CA SER A 145 -3.04 -9.53 -20.97
C SER A 145 -3.45 -10.41 -19.81
N VAL A 146 -4.75 -10.58 -19.62
CA VAL A 146 -5.31 -11.44 -18.57
C VAL A 146 -6.19 -12.49 -19.21
N ALA A 147 -6.08 -13.72 -18.75
CA ALA A 147 -6.91 -14.83 -19.21
C ALA A 147 -7.38 -15.71 -18.05
N ARG A 148 -8.59 -16.22 -18.19
CA ARG A 148 -9.13 -17.32 -17.38
C ARG A 148 -8.72 -18.64 -18.01
N VAL A 149 -8.14 -19.54 -17.23
CA VAL A 149 -7.66 -20.85 -17.69
C VAL A 149 -8.45 -21.95 -16.97
N ASP A 150 -9.28 -22.66 -17.72
CA ASP A 150 -10.11 -23.80 -17.29
C ASP A 150 -9.53 -25.09 -17.91
N GLY A 151 -8.59 -25.72 -17.21
CA GLY A 151 -7.85 -26.88 -17.74
C GLY A 151 -7.03 -26.49 -18.98
N ALA A 152 -7.41 -27.00 -20.15
CA ALA A 152 -6.76 -26.67 -21.42
C ALA A 152 -7.37 -25.45 -22.13
N ASN A 153 -8.51 -24.95 -21.68
CA ASN A 153 -9.21 -23.83 -22.32
C ASN A 153 -8.73 -22.51 -21.73
N GLU A 154 -8.26 -21.60 -22.57
CA GLU A 154 -7.87 -20.24 -22.19
C GLU A 154 -8.85 -19.23 -22.80
N THR A 155 -9.53 -18.49 -21.93
CA THR A 155 -10.49 -17.44 -22.32
C THR A 155 -9.92 -16.07 -21.96
N PRO A 156 -9.63 -15.19 -22.93
CA PRO A 156 -9.10 -13.87 -22.64
C PRO A 156 -10.12 -12.99 -21.92
N CYS A 157 -9.64 -12.17 -20.99
CA CYS A 157 -10.44 -11.16 -20.30
C CYS A 157 -10.36 -9.83 -21.04
N THR A 158 -11.49 -9.13 -21.16
CA THR A 158 -11.58 -7.90 -21.95
C THR A 158 -11.14 -6.70 -21.12
N PHE A 159 -10.23 -5.88 -21.65
CA PHE A 159 -9.89 -4.61 -21.02
C PHE A 159 -11.02 -3.59 -21.21
N THR A 160 -11.38 -2.93 -20.12
CA THR A 160 -12.43 -1.90 -20.07
C THR A 160 -11.90 -0.66 -19.38
N ARG A 161 -12.22 0.51 -19.95
CA ARG A 161 -12.05 1.81 -19.30
C ARG A 161 -13.40 2.30 -18.82
N GLY A 162 -13.45 2.86 -17.62
CA GLY A 162 -14.68 3.35 -17.04
C GLY A 162 -14.44 4.22 -15.82
N ASN A 163 -15.49 4.44 -15.04
CA ASN A 163 -15.37 5.15 -13.78
C ASN A 163 -15.06 4.18 -12.65
N THR A 164 -14.33 4.66 -11.65
CA THR A 164 -14.25 3.98 -10.35
C THR A 164 -15.64 3.91 -9.74
N SER A 165 -16.00 2.77 -9.17
CA SER A 165 -17.22 2.63 -8.38
C SER A 165 -16.91 2.07 -7.00
N GLY A 166 -17.63 2.56 -5.99
CA GLY A 166 -17.56 2.02 -4.62
C GLY A 166 -17.90 0.53 -4.57
N GLY A 167 -17.28 -0.20 -3.63
CA GLY A 167 -17.61 -1.58 -3.35
C GLY A 167 -19.08 -1.78 -2.93
N SER A 168 -19.60 -3.00 -3.10
CA SER A 168 -20.98 -3.37 -2.76
C SER A 168 -21.31 -3.07 -1.29
N THR A 169 -22.54 -2.58 -1.04
CA THR A 169 -23.12 -2.22 0.28
C THR A 169 -23.18 -3.35 1.33
N VAL A 170 -22.80 -4.58 0.99
CA VAL A 170 -22.84 -5.74 1.89
C VAL A 170 -21.57 -5.82 2.76
N VAL A 171 -20.49 -5.16 2.34
CA VAL A 171 -19.33 -4.86 3.19
C VAL A 171 -19.17 -3.34 3.12
N PRO A 172 -19.39 -2.56 4.21
CA PRO A 172 -19.42 -1.10 4.16
C PRO A 172 -18.14 -0.40 3.62
N GLN A 173 -17.11 -1.17 3.24
CA GLN A 173 -15.76 -0.76 2.84
C GLN A 173 -15.15 -1.75 1.81
N GLY A 174 -15.97 -2.29 0.89
CA GLY A 174 -15.44 -3.13 -0.20
C GLY A 174 -14.40 -2.36 -1.04
N LEU A 175 -13.40 -3.08 -1.58
CA LEU A 175 -12.37 -2.47 -2.42
C LEU A 175 -13.02 -1.70 -3.57
N LEU A 176 -12.48 -0.50 -3.84
CA LEU A 176 -12.88 0.31 -4.99
C LEU A 176 -12.69 -0.53 -6.26
N VAL A 177 -13.73 -0.60 -7.09
CA VAL A 177 -13.60 -1.22 -8.41
C VAL A 177 -12.75 -0.27 -9.26
N PRO A 178 -11.60 -0.72 -9.79
CA PRO A 178 -10.75 0.13 -10.62
C PRO A 178 -11.51 0.63 -11.85
N ALA A 179 -11.24 1.88 -12.23
CA ALA A 179 -11.72 2.47 -13.48
C ALA A 179 -11.30 1.60 -14.68
N ASP A 180 -9.98 1.43 -14.80
CA ASP A 180 -9.31 0.63 -15.81
C ASP A 180 -9.07 -0.79 -15.29
N LYS A 181 -9.62 -1.77 -15.98
CA LYS A 181 -9.58 -3.18 -15.54
C LYS A 181 -9.79 -4.16 -16.69
N PHE A 182 -9.23 -5.35 -16.52
CA PHE A 182 -9.57 -6.54 -17.29
C PHE A 182 -10.76 -7.23 -16.64
N VAL A 183 -11.84 -7.44 -17.39
CA VAL A 183 -13.07 -8.07 -16.94
C VAL A 183 -13.09 -9.52 -17.41
N CYS A 184 -13.22 -10.43 -16.45
CA CYS A 184 -13.29 -11.87 -16.68
C CYS A 184 -14.66 -12.41 -16.26
N SER A 185 -15.03 -13.60 -16.76
CA SER A 185 -16.18 -14.33 -16.21
C SER A 185 -15.90 -14.69 -14.74
N GLY A 186 -16.58 -14.00 -13.81
CA GLY A 186 -16.46 -14.22 -12.37
C GLY A 186 -15.56 -13.25 -11.60
N GLY A 187 -14.98 -12.22 -12.23
CA GLY A 187 -14.12 -11.27 -11.53
C GLY A 187 -13.47 -10.21 -12.43
N HIS A 188 -12.54 -9.45 -11.87
CA HIS A 188 -11.73 -8.50 -12.62
C HIS A 188 -10.31 -8.39 -12.07
N VAL A 189 -9.42 -7.85 -12.90
CA VAL A 189 -8.04 -7.49 -12.56
C VAL A 189 -7.81 -6.02 -12.86
N GLY A 190 -7.26 -5.26 -11.93
CA GLY A 190 -6.92 -3.86 -12.13
C GLY A 190 -6.12 -3.27 -10.98
N VAL A 191 -5.58 -2.07 -11.16
CA VAL A 191 -4.83 -1.37 -10.10
C VAL A 191 -5.80 -0.85 -9.04
N ALA A 192 -5.54 -1.18 -7.77
CA ALA A 192 -6.34 -0.73 -6.64
C ALA A 192 -5.43 -0.39 -5.45
N VAL A 193 -6.04 0.18 -4.41
CA VAL A 193 -5.40 0.37 -3.11
C VAL A 193 -6.04 -0.61 -2.13
N LEU A 194 -5.24 -1.52 -1.58
CA LEU A 194 -5.63 -2.45 -0.55
C LEU A 194 -5.53 -1.80 0.83
N HIS A 195 -6.58 -1.94 1.63
CA HIS A 195 -6.50 -1.71 3.06
C HIS A 195 -6.22 -3.05 3.75
N ALA A 196 -4.98 -3.23 4.24
CA ALA A 196 -4.50 -4.44 4.89
C ALA A 196 -4.65 -4.37 6.43
N LEU A 197 -4.16 -5.38 7.16
CA LEU A 197 -4.27 -5.47 8.63
C LEU A 197 -3.42 -4.44 9.39
N ASP A 198 -2.37 -3.93 8.75
CA ASP A 198 -1.52 -2.87 9.30
C ASP A 198 -2.19 -1.49 9.23
N HIS A 199 -3.34 -1.38 8.56
CA HIS A 199 -4.04 -0.13 8.27
C HIS A 199 -3.29 0.84 7.35
N HIS A 200 -2.21 0.39 6.69
CA HIS A 200 -1.54 1.12 5.63
C HIS A 200 -2.22 0.86 4.28
N PRO A 201 -2.35 1.88 3.40
CA PRO A 201 -2.74 1.66 2.01
C PRO A 201 -1.61 0.97 1.25
N HIS A 202 -1.94 -0.06 0.48
CA HIS A 202 -0.99 -0.73 -0.40
C HIS A 202 -1.48 -0.68 -1.84
N LEU A 203 -0.74 0.01 -2.71
CA LEU A 203 -1.03 0.04 -4.14
C LEU A 203 -0.67 -1.32 -4.75
N CYS A 204 -1.65 -1.98 -5.37
CA CYS A 204 -1.52 -3.35 -5.83
C CYS A 204 -2.31 -3.61 -7.10
N LEU A 205 -2.04 -4.75 -7.73
CA LEU A 205 -2.95 -5.38 -8.66
C LEU A 205 -3.99 -6.17 -7.87
N TYR A 206 -5.20 -5.63 -7.84
CA TYR A 206 -6.35 -6.39 -7.40
C TYR A 206 -6.68 -7.44 -8.44
N ALA A 207 -6.77 -8.70 -8.01
CA ALA A 207 -7.07 -9.81 -8.88
C ALA A 207 -8.04 -10.73 -8.16
N THR A 208 -9.27 -10.86 -8.68
CA THR A 208 -10.29 -11.74 -8.07
C THR A 208 -9.96 -13.20 -8.39
N PRO A 209 -9.50 -14.02 -7.44
CA PRO A 209 -9.30 -15.46 -7.67
C PRO A 209 -10.64 -16.11 -8.01
N MET A 210 -10.58 -17.11 -8.89
CA MET A 210 -11.76 -17.85 -9.35
C MET A 210 -11.82 -19.19 -8.63
N LYS A 211 -13.02 -19.70 -8.32
CA LYS A 211 -13.15 -20.95 -7.57
C LYS A 211 -12.60 -22.17 -8.32
N ASP A 212 -12.76 -22.19 -9.64
CA ASP A 212 -12.54 -23.38 -10.47
C ASP A 212 -11.59 -23.13 -11.66
N ALA A 213 -10.89 -21.99 -11.68
CA ALA A 213 -10.01 -21.59 -12.78
C ALA A 213 -8.77 -20.85 -12.31
N VAL A 214 -7.69 -21.00 -13.06
CA VAL A 214 -6.47 -20.21 -12.88
C VAL A 214 -6.67 -18.86 -13.56
N LEU A 215 -6.28 -17.79 -12.88
CA LEU A 215 -6.21 -16.47 -13.48
C LEU A 215 -4.77 -16.19 -13.89
N ARG A 216 -4.52 -16.14 -15.20
CA ARG A 216 -3.20 -15.92 -15.79
C ARG A 216 -3.05 -14.45 -16.18
N LEU A 217 -2.08 -13.78 -15.59
CA LEU A 217 -1.67 -12.43 -15.92
C LEU A 217 -0.32 -12.51 -16.63
N ARG A 218 -0.23 -11.98 -17.85
CA ARG A 218 1.01 -11.91 -18.64
C ARG A 218 1.38 -10.46 -18.84
N PHE A 219 2.51 -10.06 -18.26
CA PHE A 219 3.14 -8.76 -18.43
C PHE A 219 4.18 -8.86 -19.54
N LYS A 220 4.04 -8.02 -20.56
CA LYS A 220 4.91 -8.02 -21.73
C LYS A 220 6.10 -7.12 -21.53
N ASP A 221 7.21 -7.51 -22.15
CA ASP A 221 8.39 -6.65 -22.28
C ASP A 221 8.97 -6.21 -20.92
N VAL A 222 8.95 -7.09 -19.91
CA VAL A 222 9.52 -6.84 -18.58
C VAL A 222 11.03 -7.00 -18.63
N THR A 223 11.75 -6.01 -18.12
CA THR A 223 13.20 -6.05 -17.94
C THR A 223 13.50 -6.62 -16.56
N PHE A 224 14.23 -7.74 -16.53
CA PHE A 224 14.54 -8.45 -15.31
C PHE A 224 15.85 -7.93 -14.69
N GLY A 225 15.85 -7.86 -13.36
CA GLY A 225 17.06 -7.66 -12.56
C GLY A 225 17.51 -8.96 -11.89
N PRO A 226 18.46 -8.90 -10.93
CA PRO A 226 18.87 -10.06 -10.14
C PRO A 226 17.76 -10.65 -9.25
N SER A 227 16.66 -9.93 -9.00
CA SER A 227 15.56 -10.39 -8.15
C SER A 227 14.22 -9.73 -8.52
N LEU A 228 13.13 -10.47 -8.30
CA LEU A 228 11.75 -9.97 -8.25
C LEU A 228 11.35 -9.80 -6.77
N HIS A 229 10.95 -8.58 -6.41
CA HIS A 229 10.47 -8.25 -5.07
C HIS A 229 8.99 -7.98 -5.16
N GLY A 230 8.20 -8.45 -4.22
CA GLY A 230 6.78 -8.15 -4.23
C GLY A 230 6.13 -8.39 -2.88
N HIS A 231 4.87 -8.05 -2.79
CA HIS A 231 4.05 -8.29 -1.63
C HIS A 231 2.70 -8.82 -2.05
N SER A 232 2.04 -9.52 -1.14
CA SER A 232 0.70 -10.00 -1.33
C SER A 232 -0.12 -9.89 -0.06
N GLY A 233 -1.43 -9.75 -0.25
CA GLY A 233 -2.38 -9.73 0.85
C GLY A 233 -3.81 -9.82 0.37
N ILE A 234 -4.71 -9.81 1.33
CA ILE A 234 -6.15 -9.71 1.08
C ILE A 234 -6.75 -8.60 1.92
N GLN A 235 -7.99 -8.23 1.59
CA GLN A 235 -8.67 -7.13 2.27
C GLN A 235 -8.88 -7.42 3.76
N TRP A 236 -8.64 -6.42 4.61
CA TRP A 236 -8.56 -6.56 6.06
C TRP A 236 -9.76 -7.25 6.75
N VAL A 237 -10.99 -7.08 6.25
CA VAL A 237 -12.21 -7.68 6.83
C VAL A 237 -12.18 -9.19 6.71
N VAL A 238 -11.62 -9.70 5.63
CA VAL A 238 -11.41 -11.12 5.42
C VAL A 238 -10.17 -11.57 6.17
N GLU A 239 -9.08 -10.79 6.07
CA GLU A 239 -7.79 -11.13 6.66
C GLU A 239 -7.84 -11.26 8.20
N ARG A 240 -8.68 -10.47 8.89
CA ARG A 240 -8.80 -10.49 10.35
C ARG A 240 -9.40 -11.77 10.93
N THR A 241 -9.95 -12.65 10.11
CA THR A 241 -10.48 -13.96 10.54
C THR A 241 -9.63 -15.06 9.92
N PRO A 242 -8.59 -15.55 10.62
CA PRO A 242 -7.66 -16.53 10.07
C PRO A 242 -8.38 -17.76 9.51
N ALA A 243 -7.98 -18.19 8.32
CA ALA A 243 -8.45 -19.40 7.67
C ALA A 243 -7.27 -20.32 7.34
N ALA A 244 -7.52 -21.63 7.28
CA ALA A 244 -6.51 -22.59 6.84
C ALA A 244 -6.21 -22.49 5.33
N GLU A 245 -7.06 -21.80 4.57
CA GLU A 245 -6.91 -21.58 3.14
C GLU A 245 -5.64 -20.76 2.86
N LYS A 246 -4.95 -21.14 1.78
CA LYS A 246 -3.80 -20.39 1.26
C LYS A 246 -4.11 -19.99 -0.17
N LEU A 247 -3.81 -18.74 -0.49
CA LEU A 247 -3.79 -18.26 -1.87
C LEU A 247 -2.42 -18.54 -2.45
N MET A 248 -2.38 -19.02 -3.69
CA MET A 248 -1.14 -19.40 -4.37
C MET A 248 -0.99 -18.59 -5.66
N ILE A 249 0.17 -17.97 -5.82
CA ILE A 249 0.59 -17.27 -7.05
C ILE A 249 1.91 -17.88 -7.54
N ALA A 250 1.91 -18.34 -8.79
CA ALA A 250 3.11 -18.88 -9.43
C ALA A 250 3.66 -17.86 -10.43
N PHE A 251 4.96 -17.58 -10.35
CA PHE A 251 5.65 -16.70 -11.27
C PHE A 251 6.51 -17.52 -12.23
N SER A 252 6.51 -17.13 -13.51
CA SER A 252 7.34 -17.72 -14.54
C SER A 252 7.78 -16.69 -15.57
N ALA A 253 8.91 -16.93 -16.21
CA ALA A 253 9.43 -16.13 -17.32
C ALA A 253 10.20 -17.03 -18.28
N PHE A 254 10.25 -16.67 -19.56
CA PHE A 254 10.96 -17.46 -20.58
C PHE A 254 10.55 -18.96 -20.60
N ASN A 255 9.27 -19.25 -20.36
CA ASN A 255 8.69 -20.59 -20.23
C ASN A 255 9.34 -21.45 -19.11
N ARG A 256 9.86 -20.82 -18.06
CA ARG A 256 10.44 -21.48 -16.90
C ARG A 256 9.84 -20.94 -15.60
N PRO A 257 9.56 -21.79 -14.61
CA PRO A 257 9.09 -21.33 -13.31
C PRO A 257 10.21 -20.54 -12.61
N ILE A 258 9.84 -19.41 -12.00
CA ILE A 258 10.71 -18.64 -11.09
C ILE A 258 10.48 -19.18 -9.67
N ALA A 259 9.26 -19.03 -9.16
CA ALA A 259 8.87 -19.56 -7.85
C ALA A 259 7.35 -19.51 -7.68
N THR A 260 6.89 -20.16 -6.60
CA THR A 260 5.50 -20.11 -6.15
C THR A 260 5.44 -19.47 -4.77
N VAL A 261 4.58 -18.48 -4.60
CA VAL A 261 4.36 -17.77 -3.34
C VAL A 261 3.00 -18.14 -2.78
N PHE A 262 2.93 -18.29 -1.46
CA PHE A 262 1.71 -18.59 -0.73
C PHE A 262 1.36 -17.44 0.21
N HIS A 263 0.17 -16.88 0.05
CA HIS A 263 -0.40 -15.97 1.04
C HIS A 263 -1.24 -16.77 2.03
N LYS A 264 -0.91 -16.65 3.32
CA LYS A 264 -1.68 -17.25 4.41
C LYS A 264 -2.69 -16.22 4.91
N VAL A 265 -3.97 -16.60 4.98
CA VAL A 265 -5.00 -15.73 5.54
C VAL A 265 -4.68 -15.41 7.01
N GLY A 266 -4.68 -14.12 7.34
CA GLY A 266 -4.29 -13.56 8.64
C GLY A 266 -2.81 -13.18 8.77
N ALA A 267 -2.03 -13.20 7.70
CA ALA A 267 -0.63 -12.76 7.70
C ALA A 267 -0.46 -11.25 7.49
N GLY A 268 -1.49 -10.56 7.00
CA GLY A 268 -1.44 -9.12 6.68
C GLY A 268 -0.89 -8.88 5.28
N TRP A 269 -0.09 -7.83 5.12
CA TRP A 269 0.62 -7.54 3.88
C TRP A 269 2.01 -8.18 3.96
N THR A 270 2.26 -9.24 3.19
CA THR A 270 3.46 -10.07 3.33
C THR A 270 4.37 -9.95 2.11
N GLY A 271 5.63 -9.63 2.35
CA GLY A 271 6.65 -9.54 1.31
C GLY A 271 7.22 -10.89 0.87
N PHE A 272 7.72 -10.94 -0.35
CA PHE A 272 8.48 -12.03 -0.93
C PHE A 272 9.62 -11.49 -1.81
N GLU A 273 10.70 -12.25 -1.89
CA GLU A 273 11.86 -11.95 -2.73
C GLU A 273 12.27 -13.21 -3.48
N LEU A 274 12.25 -13.14 -4.80
CA LEU A 274 12.49 -14.27 -5.69
C LEU A 274 13.77 -14.00 -6.49
N PRO A 275 14.84 -14.80 -6.34
CA PRO A 275 16.07 -14.61 -7.09
C PRO A 275 15.85 -14.91 -8.58
N THR A 276 16.35 -14.03 -9.44
CA THR A 276 16.32 -14.17 -10.91
C THR A 276 17.69 -13.95 -11.57
N PRO A 277 18.83 -14.42 -10.99
CA PRO A 277 20.16 -14.11 -11.50
C PRO A 277 20.44 -14.69 -12.89
N ASP A 278 19.78 -15.78 -13.27
CA ASP A 278 19.92 -16.45 -14.56
C ASP A 278 19.28 -15.69 -15.73
N ILE A 279 18.41 -14.74 -15.41
CA ILE A 279 17.71 -13.87 -16.37
C ILE A 279 17.97 -12.37 -16.14
N ASP A 280 18.92 -12.02 -15.28
CA ASP A 280 19.33 -10.63 -15.04
C ASP A 280 19.74 -9.92 -16.34
N GLY A 281 19.25 -8.69 -16.51
CA GLY A 281 19.44 -7.87 -17.71
C GLY A 281 18.66 -8.32 -18.94
N LYS A 282 17.93 -9.44 -18.89
CA LYS A 282 17.12 -9.91 -20.02
C LYS A 282 15.76 -9.22 -20.02
N LYS A 283 15.16 -9.16 -21.21
CA LYS A 283 13.81 -8.64 -21.43
C LYS A 283 12.90 -9.74 -21.96
N GLY A 284 11.71 -9.90 -21.37
CA GLY A 284 10.76 -10.93 -21.75
C GLY A 284 9.43 -10.83 -21.01
N ASP A 285 8.55 -11.79 -21.23
CA ASP A 285 7.25 -11.83 -20.55
C ASP A 285 7.41 -12.37 -19.11
N LEU A 286 6.83 -11.66 -18.15
CA LEU A 286 6.56 -12.18 -16.81
C LEU A 286 5.13 -12.71 -16.76
N VAL A 287 4.95 -13.94 -16.32
CA VAL A 287 3.63 -14.56 -16.14
C VAL A 287 3.40 -14.82 -14.66
N ALA A 288 2.27 -14.33 -14.17
CA ALA A 288 1.76 -14.59 -12.83
C ALA A 288 0.45 -15.39 -12.92
N GLU A 289 0.41 -16.57 -12.32
CA GLU A 289 -0.75 -17.44 -12.30
C GLU A 289 -1.32 -17.55 -10.89
N ILE A 290 -2.51 -16.98 -10.69
CA ILE A 290 -3.25 -17.04 -9.44
C ILE A 290 -4.15 -18.27 -9.48
N GLN A 291 -3.99 -19.12 -8.49
CA GLN A 291 -4.59 -20.43 -8.45
C GLN A 291 -6.03 -20.36 -7.92
N PRO A 292 -6.85 -21.40 -8.18
CA PRO A 292 -8.24 -21.36 -7.78
C PRO A 292 -8.40 -21.23 -6.27
N SER A 293 -9.30 -20.35 -5.82
CA SER A 293 -9.55 -20.08 -4.40
C SER A 293 -10.96 -19.55 -4.18
N ALA A 294 -11.50 -19.79 -2.97
CA ALA A 294 -12.75 -19.20 -2.53
C ALA A 294 -12.59 -17.73 -2.11
N GLN A 295 -11.37 -17.30 -1.80
CA GLN A 295 -11.06 -15.91 -1.47
C GLN A 295 -11.17 -15.05 -2.71
N ARG A 296 -11.97 -13.97 -2.64
CA ARG A 296 -12.24 -13.09 -3.79
C ARG A 296 -11.44 -11.79 -3.79
N GLN A 297 -10.75 -11.48 -2.70
CA GLN A 297 -10.18 -10.16 -2.46
C GLN A 297 -8.66 -10.18 -2.36
N PHE A 298 -8.00 -10.77 -3.35
CA PHE A 298 -6.55 -10.88 -3.39
C PHE A 298 -5.90 -9.69 -4.11
N CYS A 299 -4.79 -9.23 -3.55
CA CYS A 299 -3.97 -8.19 -4.10
C CYS A 299 -2.50 -8.61 -4.05
N PHE A 300 -1.74 -8.25 -5.06
CA PHE A 300 -0.28 -8.37 -5.04
C PHE A 300 0.36 -7.23 -5.83
N GLU A 301 1.62 -6.94 -5.51
CA GLU A 301 2.49 -6.11 -6.33
C GLU A 301 3.82 -6.83 -6.54
N ALA A 302 4.54 -6.45 -7.60
CA ALA A 302 5.88 -6.94 -7.84
C ALA A 302 6.70 -5.94 -8.66
N THR A 303 7.99 -5.89 -8.36
CA THR A 303 8.98 -5.03 -9.00
C THR A 303 10.21 -5.84 -9.33
N THR A 304 10.74 -5.68 -10.55
CA THR A 304 12.10 -6.13 -10.85
C THR A 304 13.09 -5.10 -10.33
N ARG A 305 14.15 -5.52 -9.65
CA ARG A 305 15.07 -4.58 -8.98
C ARG A 305 16.52 -4.83 -9.36
N ARG A 306 17.30 -3.75 -9.38
CA ARG A 306 18.76 -3.83 -9.40
C ARG A 306 19.28 -4.25 -8.03
N ALA A 307 20.50 -4.79 -8.00
CA ALA A 307 21.21 -5.03 -6.75
C ALA A 307 21.34 -3.72 -5.94
N ALA A 308 21.35 -3.86 -4.61
CA ALA A 308 21.55 -2.73 -3.71
C ALA A 308 22.88 -2.02 -4.01
N LYS A 309 22.87 -0.70 -3.89
CA LYS A 309 24.07 0.15 -4.01
C LYS A 309 24.56 0.60 -2.66
#